data_AF-A0AA96UMY3-F1
#
_entry.id   AF-A0AA96UMY3-F1
#
_cell.length_a   1.000
_cell.length_b   1.000
_cell.length_c   1.000
_cell.angle_alpha   90.00
_cell.angle_beta   90.00
_cell.angle_gamma   90.00
#
_symmetry.space_group_name_H-M   'P 1'
#
loop_
_entity.id
_entity.type
_entity.pdbx_description
1 polymer ?
#
loop_
_entity_poly.entity_id
_entity_poly.type
_entity_poly.pdbx_seq_one_letter_code
_entity_poly.pdbx_strand_id
1 'polypeptide(L)'
;MNPDTPVRVTPGHLAGPGNAEAAFEDFFESCQTWSRWRPYDETTLALHERLTAVIELDHETTENPRWTIASYQSPVDELAWQATFCTRTPVEIVMAVAQRLTAALDSPSRLAGEDLLWGGHPYEDAVRHAVEGADVPWEQAVDSRQWRRADGTAAITPASHDPWAPGPAETVTTLSGGPSGSDREQHWWSATFTQHTPTALIIAALDEVVEPLPADREFGQVPEANRAHVHIEARRSRAASATSGGGVPVIGAAVSGTALAYTPTDPARRSR
;
A
#
# COMPACT_ATOMS: atom_id res chain seq x y z
N MET A 1 10.12 26.09 -0.27
CA MET A 1 10.60 25.26 -1.39
C MET A 1 9.62 25.44 -2.56
N ASN A 2 10.06 25.33 -3.82
CA ASN A 2 9.13 25.41 -4.96
C ASN A 2 8.13 24.22 -4.86
N PRO A 3 6.81 24.41 -5.02
CA PRO A 3 5.81 23.32 -4.96
C PRO A 3 6.17 22.10 -5.80
N ASP A 4 6.75 22.29 -6.99
CA ASP A 4 7.06 21.19 -7.91
C ASP A 4 8.40 20.50 -7.61
N THR A 5 9.04 20.83 -6.47
CA THR A 5 10.32 20.22 -6.10
C THR A 5 10.08 18.78 -5.65
N PRO A 6 10.74 17.78 -6.25
CA PRO A 6 10.66 16.42 -5.75
C PRO A 6 11.35 16.32 -4.38
N VAL A 7 10.66 15.71 -3.43
CA VAL A 7 11.08 15.53 -2.04
C VAL A 7 10.83 14.09 -1.60
N ARG A 8 11.59 13.66 -0.59
CA ARG A 8 11.35 12.45 0.17
C ARG A 8 10.85 12.84 1.57
N VAL A 9 9.73 12.24 1.98
CA VAL A 9 8.99 12.61 3.19
C VAL A 9 8.93 11.41 4.14
N THR A 10 9.26 11.63 5.41
CA THR A 10 9.23 10.59 6.44
C THR A 10 8.59 11.13 7.72
N PRO A 11 7.63 10.41 8.35
CA PRO A 11 7.06 9.13 7.92
C PRO A 11 6.14 9.25 6.69
N GLY A 12 6.11 8.22 5.83
CA GLY A 12 5.34 8.24 4.57
C GLY A 12 3.83 8.39 4.78
N HIS A 13 3.28 7.81 5.84
CA HIS A 13 1.85 7.94 6.14
C HIS A 13 1.40 9.38 6.47
N LEU A 14 2.33 10.34 6.65
CA LEU A 14 2.02 11.76 6.84
C LEU A 14 2.33 12.61 5.59
N ALA A 15 2.81 11.99 4.50
CA ALA A 15 3.21 12.68 3.28
C ALA A 15 2.05 13.19 2.41
N GLY A 16 0.80 12.90 2.81
CA GLY A 16 -0.41 13.20 2.04
C GLY A 16 -0.76 12.13 1.00
N PRO A 17 -1.86 12.34 0.26
CA PRO A 17 -2.47 11.30 -0.59
C PRO A 17 -1.57 10.83 -1.74
N GLY A 18 -0.68 11.69 -2.23
CA GLY A 18 0.17 11.38 -3.38
C GLY A 18 -0.62 11.40 -4.70
N ASN A 19 0.01 10.93 -5.78
CA ASN A 19 -0.62 10.90 -7.10
C ASN A 19 -1.35 9.56 -7.31
N ALA A 20 -2.67 9.59 -7.14
CA ALA A 20 -3.51 8.41 -7.25
C ALA A 20 -3.49 7.77 -8.65
N GLU A 21 -3.55 8.58 -9.71
CA GLU A 21 -3.56 8.08 -11.09
C GLU A 21 -2.23 7.44 -11.48
N ALA A 22 -1.10 8.04 -11.07
CA ALA A 22 0.21 7.46 -11.32
C ALA A 22 0.38 6.10 -10.61
N ALA A 23 -0.03 6.01 -9.35
CA ALA A 23 0.02 4.76 -8.62
C ALA A 23 -0.91 3.68 -9.21
N PHE A 24 -2.07 4.08 -9.72
CA PHE A 24 -2.98 3.13 -10.35
C PHE A 24 -2.43 2.62 -11.69
N GLU A 25 -1.75 3.48 -12.46
CA GLU A 25 -1.06 3.08 -13.68
C GLU A 25 0.07 2.09 -13.36
N ASP A 26 0.94 2.40 -12.39
CA ASP A 26 2.01 1.51 -11.92
C ASP A 26 1.43 0.16 -11.45
N PHE A 27 0.25 0.17 -10.82
CA PHE A 27 -0.46 -1.05 -10.43
C PHE A 27 -0.86 -1.90 -11.64
N PHE A 28 -1.43 -1.31 -12.70
CA PHE A 28 -1.78 -2.06 -13.92
C PHE A 28 -0.54 -2.61 -14.65
N GLU A 29 0.56 -1.86 -14.66
CA GLU A 29 1.82 -2.33 -15.27
C GLU A 29 2.42 -3.53 -14.51
N SER A 30 2.28 -3.55 -13.18
CA SER A 30 2.84 -4.60 -12.32
C SER A 30 1.92 -5.80 -12.09
N CYS A 31 0.60 -5.61 -12.19
CA CYS A 31 -0.41 -6.63 -11.87
C CYS A 31 -1.25 -7.00 -13.11
N GLN A 32 -0.70 -7.87 -13.96
CA GLN A 32 -1.29 -8.23 -15.26
C GLN A 32 -2.63 -8.98 -15.19
N THR A 33 -3.00 -9.52 -14.03
CA THR A 33 -4.29 -10.18 -13.79
C THR A 33 -5.44 -9.20 -13.56
N TRP A 34 -5.14 -7.89 -13.50
CA TRP A 34 -6.13 -6.83 -13.38
C TRP A 34 -6.34 -6.11 -14.71
N SER A 35 -7.60 -5.84 -15.04
CA SER A 35 -7.99 -5.08 -16.22
C SER A 35 -8.53 -3.71 -15.84
N ARG A 36 -8.06 -2.67 -16.53
CA ARG A 36 -8.59 -1.31 -16.39
C ARG A 36 -9.93 -1.18 -17.10
N TRP A 37 -10.93 -0.67 -16.40
CA TRP A 37 -12.23 -0.32 -16.97
C TRP A 37 -12.62 1.08 -16.55
N ARG A 38 -12.89 1.95 -17.53
CA ARG A 38 -13.28 3.34 -17.33
C ARG A 38 -14.49 3.64 -18.21
N PRO A 39 -15.71 3.33 -17.73
CA PRO A 39 -16.93 3.54 -18.52
C PRO A 39 -17.25 5.03 -18.69
N TYR A 40 -16.90 5.82 -17.68
CA TYR A 40 -17.15 7.25 -17.57
C TYR A 40 -15.90 7.93 -16.99
N ASP A 41 -15.80 9.25 -17.14
CA ASP A 41 -14.65 10.01 -16.62
C ASP A 41 -14.61 10.06 -15.09
N GLU A 42 -15.76 9.85 -14.44
CA GLU A 42 -16.01 9.95 -13.00
C GLU A 42 -15.38 8.81 -12.18
N THR A 43 -15.14 7.64 -12.77
CA THR A 43 -14.66 6.48 -12.02
C THR A 43 -13.72 5.62 -12.86
N THR A 44 -12.59 5.23 -12.28
CA THR A 44 -11.71 4.20 -12.83
C THR A 44 -11.79 2.93 -11.99
N LEU A 45 -12.08 1.80 -12.63
CA LEU A 45 -12.09 0.49 -11.99
C LEU A 45 -10.88 -0.33 -12.44
N ALA A 46 -10.29 -1.07 -11.51
CA ALA A 46 -9.52 -2.27 -11.79
C ALA A 46 -10.37 -3.49 -11.43
N LEU A 47 -10.58 -4.37 -12.40
CA LEU A 47 -11.29 -5.62 -12.21
C LEU A 47 -10.31 -6.78 -12.31
N HIS A 48 -10.25 -7.61 -11.28
CA HIS A 48 -9.42 -8.82 -11.31
C HIS A 48 -10.04 -9.85 -12.28
N GLU A 49 -9.22 -10.68 -12.95
CA GLU A 49 -9.68 -11.70 -13.91
C GLU A 49 -10.69 -12.71 -13.34
N ARG A 50 -10.67 -12.91 -12.03
CA ARG A 50 -11.64 -13.76 -11.30
C ARG A 50 -13.03 -13.13 -11.18
N LEU A 51 -13.17 -11.83 -11.48
CA LEU A 51 -14.39 -11.04 -11.38
C LEU A 51 -15.02 -11.02 -9.97
N THR A 52 -14.25 -11.34 -8.94
CA THR A 52 -14.67 -11.33 -7.53
C THR A 52 -13.97 -10.24 -6.72
N ALA A 53 -13.18 -9.39 -7.36
CA ALA A 53 -12.46 -8.30 -6.70
C ALA A 53 -12.41 -7.07 -7.61
N VAL A 54 -12.60 -5.90 -7.00
CA VAL A 54 -12.58 -4.61 -7.66
C VAL A 54 -11.78 -3.61 -6.82
N ILE A 55 -11.01 -2.77 -7.50
CA ILE A 55 -10.45 -1.54 -6.94
C ILE A 55 -11.08 -0.39 -7.71
N GLU A 56 -11.72 0.51 -6.99
CA GLU A 56 -12.40 1.67 -7.54
C GLU A 56 -11.66 2.94 -7.11
N LEU A 57 -11.41 3.79 -8.09
CA LEU A 57 -10.94 5.16 -7.93
C LEU A 57 -12.04 6.12 -8.36
N ASP A 58 -12.66 6.76 -7.38
CA ASP A 58 -13.75 7.72 -7.55
C ASP A 58 -13.18 9.14 -7.68
N HIS A 59 -13.40 9.76 -8.84
CA HIS A 59 -12.88 11.07 -9.22
C HIS A 59 -13.83 12.23 -8.94
N GLU A 60 -15.07 11.98 -8.49
CA GLU A 60 -16.08 13.04 -8.28
C GLU A 60 -15.80 13.93 -7.06
N THR A 61 -14.82 13.55 -6.25
CA THR A 61 -14.37 14.31 -5.08
C THR A 61 -13.64 15.60 -5.49
N THR A 62 -13.89 16.70 -4.78
CA THR A 62 -13.36 18.03 -5.13
C THR A 62 -11.85 18.21 -4.97
N GLU A 63 -11.19 17.38 -4.17
CA GLU A 63 -9.77 17.57 -3.82
C GLU A 63 -8.87 16.46 -4.39
N ASN A 64 -9.12 15.21 -4.01
CA ASN A 64 -8.35 14.05 -4.40
C ASN A 64 -9.28 12.84 -4.46
N PRO A 65 -9.05 11.89 -5.38
CA PRO A 65 -9.91 10.72 -5.51
C PRO A 65 -10.07 9.92 -4.21
N ARG A 66 -11.23 9.30 -4.05
CA ARG A 66 -11.49 8.32 -2.99
C ARG A 66 -11.25 6.92 -3.52
N TRP A 67 -10.69 6.05 -2.68
CA TRP A 67 -10.45 4.66 -3.04
C TRP A 67 -11.43 3.73 -2.35
N THR A 68 -11.88 2.72 -3.08
CA THR A 68 -12.60 1.56 -2.55
C THR A 68 -11.95 0.29 -3.06
N ILE A 69 -11.70 -0.67 -2.17
CA ILE A 69 -11.28 -2.02 -2.53
C ILE A 69 -12.35 -2.97 -2.00
N ALA A 70 -12.90 -3.81 -2.86
CA ALA A 70 -13.99 -4.70 -2.49
C ALA A 70 -13.82 -6.09 -3.08
N SER A 71 -14.42 -7.08 -2.41
CA SER A 71 -14.56 -8.43 -2.93
C SER A 71 -15.99 -8.91 -2.80
N TYR A 72 -16.39 -9.76 -3.74
CA TYR A 72 -17.70 -10.40 -3.83
C TYR A 72 -17.56 -11.91 -3.68
N GLN A 73 -18.58 -12.57 -3.12
CA GLN A 73 -18.54 -14.02 -2.92
C GLN A 73 -18.51 -14.79 -4.25
N SER A 74 -19.17 -14.24 -5.27
CA SER A 74 -19.06 -14.66 -6.67
C SER A 74 -19.25 -13.44 -7.58
N PRO A 75 -18.97 -13.54 -8.90
CA PRO A 75 -19.11 -12.42 -9.83
C PRO A 75 -20.52 -11.79 -9.92
N VAL A 76 -21.54 -12.49 -9.42
CA VAL A 76 -22.94 -12.04 -9.41
C VAL A 76 -23.57 -12.07 -8.02
N ASP A 77 -22.76 -12.24 -6.97
CA ASP A 77 -23.23 -12.39 -5.58
C ASP A 77 -23.12 -11.09 -4.77
N GLU A 78 -23.51 -11.19 -3.51
CA GLU A 78 -23.38 -10.12 -2.52
C GLU A 78 -21.91 -9.76 -2.21
N LEU A 79 -21.75 -8.52 -1.74
CA LEU A 79 -20.50 -7.96 -1.25
C LEU A 79 -19.99 -8.79 -0.06
N ALA A 80 -18.81 -9.39 -0.21
CA ALA A 80 -18.19 -10.17 0.86
C ALA A 80 -17.54 -9.25 1.89
N TRP A 81 -16.79 -8.25 1.44
CA TRP A 81 -16.17 -7.23 2.28
C TRP A 81 -15.78 -6.00 1.46
N GLN A 82 -15.52 -4.89 2.15
CA GLN A 82 -15.12 -3.63 1.55
C GLN A 82 -14.13 -2.89 2.46
N ALA A 83 -13.13 -2.30 1.84
CA ALA A 83 -12.24 -1.31 2.43
C ALA A 83 -12.44 0.03 1.70
N THR A 84 -12.61 1.11 2.44
CA THR A 84 -12.72 2.46 1.89
C THR A 84 -11.65 3.36 2.49
N PHE A 85 -11.08 4.22 1.65
CA PHE A 85 -9.99 5.12 2.03
C PHE A 85 -10.36 6.53 1.63
N CYS A 86 -10.34 7.46 2.59
CA CYS A 86 -10.72 8.85 2.32
C CYS A 86 -9.71 9.53 1.38
N THR A 87 -10.09 10.70 0.87
CA THR A 87 -9.32 11.50 -0.11
C THR A 87 -7.92 11.92 0.36
N ARG A 88 -7.61 11.78 1.65
CA ARG A 88 -6.32 12.15 2.25
C ARG A 88 -5.41 10.96 2.48
N THR A 89 -5.91 9.73 2.30
CA THR A 89 -5.15 8.52 2.57
C THR A 89 -3.95 8.42 1.62
N PRO A 90 -2.72 8.30 2.15
CA PRO A 90 -1.53 8.07 1.35
C PRO A 90 -1.69 6.85 0.45
N VAL A 91 -1.34 7.01 -0.83
CA VAL A 91 -1.49 5.96 -1.83
C VAL A 91 -0.70 4.69 -1.49
N GLU A 92 0.39 4.80 -0.74
CA GLU A 92 1.17 3.67 -0.25
C GLU A 92 0.32 2.71 0.61
N ILE A 93 -0.56 3.26 1.47
CA ILE A 93 -1.47 2.47 2.31
C ILE A 93 -2.48 1.71 1.43
N VAL A 94 -3.06 2.40 0.44
CA VAL A 94 -4.03 1.78 -0.47
C VAL A 94 -3.37 0.69 -1.31
N MET A 95 -2.16 0.97 -1.83
CA MET A 95 -1.43 0.05 -2.68
C MET A 95 -0.90 -1.16 -1.91
N ALA A 96 -0.49 -1.01 -0.64
CA ALA A 96 -0.13 -2.15 0.20
C ALA A 96 -1.30 -3.14 0.33
N VAL A 97 -2.52 -2.63 0.53
CA VAL A 97 -3.74 -3.46 0.55
C VAL A 97 -4.01 -4.10 -0.81
N ALA A 98 -3.95 -3.33 -1.90
CA ALA A 98 -4.19 -3.82 -3.26
C ALA A 98 -3.19 -4.91 -3.68
N GLN A 99 -1.91 -4.73 -3.35
CA GLN A 99 -0.84 -5.68 -3.63
C GLN A 99 -1.02 -6.96 -2.80
N ARG A 100 -1.39 -6.83 -1.51
CA ARG A 100 -1.65 -7.99 -0.65
C ARG A 100 -2.83 -8.81 -1.15
N LEU A 101 -3.89 -8.15 -1.60
CA LEU A 101 -5.04 -8.79 -2.24
C LEU A 101 -4.63 -9.49 -3.53
N THR A 102 -3.86 -8.81 -4.39
CA THR A 102 -3.38 -9.37 -5.66
C THR A 102 -2.55 -10.62 -5.45
N ALA A 103 -1.60 -10.62 -4.51
CA ALA A 103 -0.79 -11.80 -4.19
C ALA A 103 -1.64 -13.00 -3.76
N ALA A 104 -2.73 -12.77 -3.02
CA ALA A 104 -3.66 -13.84 -2.65
C ALA A 104 -4.52 -14.31 -3.83
N LEU A 105 -4.95 -13.40 -4.70
CA LEU A 105 -5.73 -13.74 -5.89
C LEU A 105 -4.88 -14.43 -6.96
N ASP A 106 -3.60 -14.12 -7.09
CA ASP A 106 -2.68 -14.74 -8.05
C ASP A 106 -2.07 -16.05 -7.52
N SER A 107 -2.43 -16.43 -6.29
CA SER A 107 -1.93 -17.66 -5.68
C SER A 107 -2.30 -18.91 -6.49
N PRO A 108 -1.42 -19.93 -6.50
CA PRO A 108 -1.56 -21.12 -7.36
C PRO A 108 -2.79 -21.98 -7.03
N SER A 109 -3.39 -21.78 -5.86
CA SER A 109 -4.66 -22.38 -5.48
C SER A 109 -5.47 -21.44 -4.60
N ARG A 110 -6.79 -21.67 -4.58
CA ARG A 110 -7.70 -20.94 -3.67
C ARG A 110 -7.29 -21.09 -2.21
N LEU A 111 -6.93 -22.30 -1.78
CA LEU A 111 -6.52 -22.56 -0.39
C LEU A 111 -5.25 -21.77 -0.01
N ALA A 112 -4.27 -21.69 -0.91
CA ALA A 112 -3.08 -20.88 -0.67
C ALA A 112 -3.39 -19.38 -0.59
N GLY A 113 -4.31 -18.89 -1.43
CA GLY A 113 -4.79 -17.51 -1.35
C GLY A 113 -5.56 -17.22 -0.06
N GLU A 114 -6.40 -18.17 0.39
CA GLU A 114 -7.12 -18.07 1.67
C GLU A 114 -6.15 -18.08 2.86
N ASP A 115 -5.13 -18.94 2.85
CA ASP A 115 -4.08 -18.95 3.87
C ASP A 115 -3.31 -17.63 3.91
N LEU A 116 -3.00 -17.05 2.74
CA LEU A 116 -2.41 -15.71 2.67
C LEU A 116 -3.33 -14.62 3.23
N LEU A 117 -4.65 -14.72 3.08
CA LEU A 117 -5.59 -13.71 3.56
C LEU A 117 -5.90 -13.84 5.06
N TRP A 118 -5.87 -15.07 5.60
CA TRP A 118 -6.43 -15.41 6.91
C TRP A 118 -5.49 -16.17 7.86
N GLY A 119 -4.48 -16.88 7.35
CA GLY A 119 -3.84 -18.05 8.00
C GLY A 119 -2.77 -17.80 9.07
N GLY A 120 -2.50 -16.56 9.46
CA GLY A 120 -1.43 -16.24 10.42
C GLY A 120 -1.87 -16.35 11.89
N HIS A 121 -2.83 -15.52 12.29
CA HIS A 121 -3.22 -15.31 13.67
C HIS A 121 -4.69 -14.83 13.75
N PRO A 122 -5.37 -15.06 14.89
CA PRO A 122 -6.61 -14.34 15.18
C PRO A 122 -6.40 -12.83 14.99
N TYR A 123 -7.41 -12.14 14.45
CA TYR A 123 -7.31 -10.73 14.07
C TYR A 123 -6.72 -9.83 15.19
N GLU A 124 -7.22 -9.99 16.43
CA GLU A 124 -6.74 -9.19 17.57
C GLU A 124 -5.27 -9.48 17.92
N ASP A 125 -4.84 -10.74 17.79
CA ASP A 125 -3.46 -11.15 18.03
C ASP A 125 -2.53 -10.59 16.94
N ALA A 126 -2.99 -10.56 15.68
CA ALA A 126 -2.25 -10.00 14.56
C ALA A 126 -2.03 -8.48 14.73
N VAL A 127 -3.08 -7.73 15.10
CA VAL A 127 -2.98 -6.29 15.35
C VAL A 127 -2.03 -6.02 16.51
N ARG A 128 -2.20 -6.75 17.63
CA ARG A 128 -1.32 -6.61 18.79
C ARG A 128 0.14 -6.89 18.42
N HIS A 129 0.39 -7.98 17.68
CA HIS A 129 1.74 -8.33 17.25
C HIS A 129 2.39 -7.23 16.40
N ALA A 130 1.64 -6.67 15.44
CA ALA A 130 2.14 -5.58 14.59
C ALA A 130 2.51 -4.35 15.42
N VAL A 131 1.63 -3.88 16.31
CA VAL A 131 1.88 -2.65 17.09
C VAL A 131 2.95 -2.83 18.18
N GLU A 132 3.08 -4.03 18.75
CA GLU A 132 4.14 -4.35 19.73
C GLU A 132 5.53 -4.47 19.06
N GLY A 133 5.58 -4.79 17.77
CA GLY A 133 6.82 -4.84 16.99
C GLY A 133 7.32 -3.49 16.49
N ALA A 134 6.55 -2.41 16.66
CA ALA A 134 6.86 -1.10 16.10
C ALA A 134 8.07 -0.42 16.76
N ASP A 135 8.87 0.29 15.95
CA ASP A 135 9.97 1.13 16.43
C ASP A 135 9.49 2.27 17.36
N VAL A 136 8.32 2.83 17.04
CA VAL A 136 7.67 3.85 17.87
C VAL A 136 6.58 3.18 18.70
N PRO A 137 6.59 3.31 20.04
CA PRO A 137 5.62 2.64 20.90
C PRO A 137 4.18 2.96 20.53
N TRP A 138 3.32 1.95 20.69
CA TRP A 138 1.88 2.10 20.64
C TRP A 138 1.28 1.84 22.01
N GLU A 139 0.29 2.63 22.37
CA GLU A 139 -0.42 2.56 23.64
C GLU A 139 -1.86 2.15 23.38
N GLN A 140 -2.33 1.15 24.12
CA GLN A 140 -3.74 0.79 24.13
C GLN A 140 -4.50 1.66 25.12
N ALA A 141 -5.60 2.26 24.69
CA ALA A 141 -6.46 3.02 25.59
C ALA A 141 -7.18 2.10 26.59
N VAL A 142 -7.14 2.44 27.89
CA VAL A 142 -7.60 1.58 29.00
C VAL A 142 -9.03 1.06 28.83
N ASP A 143 -9.93 1.89 28.30
CA ASP A 143 -11.36 1.58 28.18
C ASP A 143 -11.81 1.31 26.74
N SER A 144 -10.87 1.11 25.79
CA SER A 144 -11.22 0.84 24.41
C SER A 144 -10.24 -0.12 23.74
N ARG A 145 -10.66 -0.79 22.68
CA ARG A 145 -9.75 -1.62 21.87
C ARG A 145 -8.78 -0.78 21.02
N GLN A 146 -8.88 0.55 21.06
CA GLN A 146 -8.05 1.44 20.25
C GLN A 146 -6.59 1.40 20.70
N TRP A 147 -5.71 1.26 19.72
CA TRP A 147 -4.27 1.48 19.84
C TRP A 147 -3.91 2.81 19.22
N ARG A 148 -3.03 3.56 19.87
CA ARG A 148 -2.55 4.86 19.39
C ARG A 148 -1.03 4.86 19.40
N ARG A 149 -0.44 5.40 18.36
CA ARG A 149 0.99 5.65 18.32
C ARG A 149 1.33 6.72 19.35
N ALA A 150 2.41 6.54 20.13
CA ALA A 150 2.75 7.42 21.25
C ALA A 150 3.03 8.88 20.84
N ASP A 151 3.46 9.10 19.60
CA ASP A 151 3.63 10.44 19.01
C ASP A 151 2.29 11.12 18.64
N GLY A 152 1.18 10.39 18.78
CA GLY A 152 -0.17 10.85 18.52
C GLY A 152 -0.53 10.95 17.05
N THR A 153 0.31 10.47 16.12
CA THR A 153 0.17 10.66 14.66
C THR A 153 -0.66 9.59 13.97
N ALA A 154 -0.93 8.48 14.64
CA ALA A 154 -1.72 7.38 14.10
C ALA A 154 -2.53 6.66 15.17
N ALA A 155 -3.62 6.03 14.74
CA ALA A 155 -4.44 5.18 15.59
C ALA A 155 -5.13 4.08 14.76
N ILE A 156 -5.29 2.91 15.37
CA ILE A 156 -6.17 1.85 14.88
C ILE A 156 -7.21 1.55 15.94
N THR A 157 -8.48 1.52 15.54
CA THR A 157 -9.61 1.08 16.35
C THR A 157 -10.10 -0.24 15.77
N PRO A 158 -9.70 -1.39 16.33
CA PRO A 158 -10.17 -2.70 15.91
C PRO A 158 -11.67 -2.84 16.15
N ALA A 159 -12.39 -3.33 15.15
CA ALA A 159 -13.74 -3.84 15.33
C ALA A 159 -13.77 -5.09 16.20
N SER A 160 -14.91 -5.35 16.85
CA SER A 160 -15.24 -6.70 17.31
C SER A 160 -15.44 -7.57 16.07
N HIS A 161 -14.47 -8.44 15.78
CA HIS A 161 -14.52 -9.32 14.63
C HIS A 161 -15.25 -10.63 15.00
N ASP A 162 -16.48 -10.79 14.51
CA ASP A 162 -17.21 -12.07 14.56
C ASP A 162 -17.30 -12.67 13.15
N PRO A 163 -16.50 -13.70 12.81
CA PRO A 163 -16.51 -14.33 11.49
C PRO A 163 -17.85 -14.96 11.10
N TRP A 164 -18.75 -15.19 12.07
CA TRP A 164 -20.03 -15.90 11.87
C TRP A 164 -21.25 -14.98 11.90
N ALA A 165 -21.07 -13.67 12.06
CA ALA A 165 -22.17 -12.72 12.02
C ALA A 165 -22.86 -12.71 10.65
N PRO A 166 -24.20 -12.66 10.59
CA PRO A 166 -24.93 -12.62 9.33
C PRO A 166 -24.88 -11.22 8.67
N GLY A 167 -24.67 -11.19 7.35
CA GLY A 167 -24.68 -9.98 6.53
C GLY A 167 -23.39 -9.15 6.62
N PRO A 168 -23.22 -8.13 5.76
CA PRO A 168 -22.12 -7.18 5.89
C PRO A 168 -22.35 -6.35 7.15
N ALA A 169 -21.80 -6.79 8.28
CA ALA A 169 -21.94 -6.07 9.53
C ALA A 169 -21.23 -4.71 9.47
N GLU A 170 -21.88 -3.67 9.98
CA GLU A 170 -21.38 -2.29 10.07
C GLU A 170 -20.20 -2.14 11.04
N THR A 171 -19.79 -3.19 11.75
CA THR A 171 -18.61 -3.13 12.61
C THR A 171 -17.38 -2.95 11.75
N VAL A 172 -16.74 -1.80 11.88
CA VAL A 172 -15.66 -1.37 10.99
C VAL A 172 -14.39 -1.18 11.79
N THR A 173 -13.31 -1.83 11.36
CA THR A 173 -11.98 -1.46 11.83
C THR A 173 -11.61 -0.15 11.17
N THR A 174 -11.18 0.82 11.97
CA THR A 174 -10.72 2.12 11.46
C THR A 174 -9.23 2.29 11.71
N LEU A 175 -8.46 2.47 10.65
CA LEU A 175 -7.08 2.93 10.70
C LEU A 175 -7.05 4.41 10.30
N SER A 176 -6.28 5.23 11.01
CA SER A 176 -6.24 6.67 10.76
C SER A 176 -4.90 7.26 11.12
N GLY A 177 -4.55 8.37 10.49
CA GLY A 177 -3.34 9.10 10.79
C GLY A 177 -3.35 10.54 10.30
N GLY A 178 -2.46 11.34 10.86
CA GLY A 178 -2.40 12.77 10.59
C GLY A 178 -1.57 13.51 11.63
N PRO A 179 -1.54 14.84 11.58
CA PRO A 179 -0.75 15.65 12.50
C PRO A 179 -1.30 15.50 13.93
N SER A 180 -0.41 15.50 14.92
CA SER A 180 -0.81 15.50 16.33
C SER A 180 -1.29 16.90 16.75
N GLY A 181 -2.41 16.99 17.48
CA GLY A 181 -3.01 18.28 17.85
C GLY A 181 -4.51 18.21 18.10
N SER A 182 -5.17 19.37 18.20
CA SER A 182 -6.62 19.50 18.41
C SER A 182 -7.45 19.31 17.14
N ASP A 183 -6.89 19.60 15.97
CA ASP A 183 -7.64 19.69 14.71
C ASP A 183 -7.64 18.36 13.91
N ARG A 184 -7.69 17.24 14.64
CA ARG A 184 -7.48 15.89 14.09
C ARG A 184 -8.49 15.56 13.00
N GLU A 185 -9.77 15.79 13.27
CA GLU A 185 -10.86 15.40 12.37
C GLU A 185 -10.78 16.06 10.99
N GLN A 186 -10.17 17.24 10.89
CA GLN A 186 -10.06 17.99 9.64
C GLN A 186 -8.88 17.55 8.77
N HIS A 187 -7.79 17.09 9.39
CA HIS A 187 -6.53 16.82 8.69
C HIS A 187 -6.15 15.34 8.63
N TRP A 188 -6.84 14.50 9.39
CA TRP A 188 -6.56 13.07 9.42
C TRP A 188 -7.10 12.38 8.18
N TRP A 189 -6.31 11.47 7.65
CA TRP A 189 -6.80 10.46 6.74
C TRP A 189 -7.41 9.30 7.53
N SER A 190 -8.31 8.55 6.89
CA SER A 190 -8.91 7.36 7.45
C SER A 190 -9.08 6.27 6.40
N ALA A 191 -8.89 5.03 6.85
CA ALA A 191 -9.20 3.81 6.16
C ALA A 191 -10.16 3.00 7.01
N THR A 192 -11.25 2.54 6.41
CA THR A 192 -12.30 1.78 7.09
C THR A 192 -12.47 0.42 6.42
N PHE A 193 -12.48 -0.63 7.23
CA PHE A 193 -12.55 -2.02 6.78
C PHE A 193 -13.80 -2.68 7.40
N THR A 194 -14.71 -3.19 6.57
CA THR A 194 -15.90 -3.89 7.07
C THR A 194 -15.52 -5.17 7.80
N GLN A 195 -16.45 -5.70 8.61
CA GLN A 195 -16.20 -6.81 9.52
C GLN A 195 -15.52 -8.02 8.89
N HIS A 196 -15.86 -8.38 7.65
CA HIS A 196 -15.31 -9.56 6.96
C HIS A 196 -14.09 -9.25 6.08
N THR A 197 -13.45 -8.09 6.27
CA THR A 197 -12.18 -7.79 5.58
C THR A 197 -11.11 -8.76 6.08
N PRO A 198 -10.32 -9.38 5.18
CA PRO A 198 -9.25 -10.26 5.59
C PRO A 198 -8.20 -9.61 6.50
N THR A 199 -7.81 -10.34 7.55
CA THR A 199 -6.81 -9.91 8.54
C THR A 199 -5.56 -9.39 7.83
N ALA A 200 -5.05 -10.12 6.84
CA ALA A 200 -3.83 -9.74 6.13
C ALA A 200 -3.94 -8.40 5.38
N LEU A 201 -5.13 -7.99 4.95
CA LEU A 201 -5.33 -6.70 4.29
C LEU A 201 -5.29 -5.55 5.29
N ILE A 202 -5.90 -5.73 6.47
CA ILE A 202 -5.83 -4.73 7.55
C ILE A 202 -4.38 -4.58 8.03
N ILE A 203 -3.66 -5.70 8.20
CA ILE A 203 -2.25 -5.69 8.60
C ILE A 203 -1.38 -5.02 7.53
N ALA A 204 -1.60 -5.30 6.24
CA ALA A 204 -0.85 -4.61 5.17
C ALA A 204 -1.02 -3.08 5.22
N ALA A 205 -2.21 -2.57 5.53
CA ALA A 205 -2.42 -1.14 5.75
C ALA A 205 -1.75 -0.62 7.03
N LEU A 206 -1.79 -1.41 8.10
CA LEU A 206 -1.19 -1.05 9.40
C LEU A 206 0.34 -1.00 9.33
N ASP A 207 0.96 -1.90 8.58
CA ASP A 207 2.42 -1.99 8.43
C ASP A 207 3.01 -0.71 7.84
N GLU A 208 2.33 -0.07 6.89
CA GLU A 208 2.69 1.25 6.32
C GLU A 208 2.71 2.40 7.36
N VAL A 209 2.12 2.16 8.53
CA VAL A 209 2.02 3.14 9.62
C VAL A 209 2.94 2.76 10.79
N VAL A 210 3.08 1.46 11.06
CA VAL A 210 3.96 0.90 12.09
C VAL A 210 5.42 1.06 11.69
N GLU A 211 5.76 0.72 10.45
CA GLU A 211 7.10 0.83 9.87
C GLU A 211 7.07 1.77 8.65
N PRO A 212 6.85 3.09 8.86
CA PRO A 212 6.51 3.98 7.77
C PRO A 212 7.72 4.23 6.86
N LEU A 213 7.68 3.61 5.68
CA LEU A 213 8.66 3.87 4.65
C LEU A 213 8.60 5.33 4.19
N PRO A 214 9.71 5.91 3.74
CA PRO A 214 9.71 7.24 3.15
C PRO A 214 8.86 7.27 1.86
N ALA A 215 8.04 8.30 1.71
CA ALA A 215 7.23 8.53 0.52
C ALA A 215 7.87 9.60 -0.37
N ASP A 216 7.93 9.35 -1.68
CA ASP A 216 8.37 10.35 -2.65
C ASP A 216 7.16 11.25 -3.04
N ARG A 217 7.35 12.57 -2.99
CA ARG A 217 6.30 13.57 -3.26
C ARG A 217 6.87 14.76 -4.01
N GLU A 218 5.98 15.56 -4.59
CA GLU A 218 6.28 16.98 -4.83
C GLU A 218 6.04 17.76 -3.53
N PHE A 219 6.84 18.79 -3.25
CA PHE A 219 6.71 19.57 -2.02
C PHE A 219 5.30 20.16 -1.82
N GLY A 220 4.63 20.54 -2.92
CA GLY A 220 3.26 21.03 -2.93
C GLY A 220 2.22 19.99 -2.52
N GLN A 221 2.50 18.71 -2.72
CA GLN A 221 1.61 17.60 -2.35
C GLN A 221 1.64 17.27 -0.86
N VAL A 222 2.68 17.71 -0.13
CA VAL A 222 2.77 17.51 1.32
C VAL A 222 1.79 18.47 2.02
N PRO A 223 0.76 17.97 2.72
CA PRO A 223 -0.25 18.80 3.37
C PRO A 223 0.39 19.76 4.35
N GLU A 224 -0.01 21.03 4.31
CA GLU A 224 0.62 22.07 5.13
C GLU A 224 0.57 21.75 6.63
N ALA A 225 -0.57 21.23 7.10
CA ALA A 225 -0.76 20.78 8.48
C ALA A 225 0.21 19.67 8.91
N ASN A 226 0.72 18.87 7.96
CA ASN A 226 1.60 17.75 8.25
C ASN A 226 3.08 18.14 8.22
N ARG A 227 3.45 19.27 7.60
CA ARG A 227 4.86 19.66 7.36
C ARG A 227 5.69 19.80 8.64
N ALA A 228 5.07 20.13 9.77
CA ALA A 228 5.75 20.22 11.06
C ALA A 228 6.00 18.85 11.73
N HIS A 229 5.36 17.79 11.23
CA HIS A 229 5.40 16.43 11.76
C HIS A 229 6.19 15.45 10.88
N VAL A 230 6.79 15.96 9.79
CA VAL A 230 7.56 15.15 8.85
C VAL A 230 8.95 15.72 8.65
N HIS A 231 9.90 14.84 8.36
CA HIS A 231 11.19 15.19 7.79
C HIS A 231 11.07 15.25 6.26
N ILE A 232 11.55 16.33 5.66
CA ILE A 232 11.48 16.58 4.21
C ILE A 232 12.89 16.77 3.66
N GLU A 233 13.29 15.87 2.77
CA GLU A 233 14.57 15.93 2.08
C GLU A 233 14.37 16.24 0.60
N ALA A 234 15.05 17.24 0.07
CA ALA A 234 15.01 17.52 -1.36
C ALA A 234 15.66 16.35 -2.12
N ARG A 235 14.91 15.74 -3.04
CA ARG A 235 15.45 14.74 -3.95
C ARG A 235 16.13 15.48 -5.08
N ARG A 236 17.42 15.23 -5.30
CA ARG A 236 18.06 15.71 -6.53
C ARG A 236 17.37 15.04 -7.70
N SER A 237 16.69 15.82 -8.54
CA SER A 237 16.15 15.33 -9.80
C SER A 237 17.27 14.62 -10.55
N ARG A 238 17.05 13.35 -10.94
CA ARG A 238 18.00 12.56 -11.75
C ARG A 238 18.03 13.06 -13.20
N ALA A 239 17.93 14.37 -13.40
CA ALA A 239 17.88 15.06 -14.68
C ALA A 239 18.92 16.20 -14.68
N ALA A 240 20.18 15.89 -14.33
CA ALA A 240 21.33 16.80 -14.54
C ALA A 240 22.72 16.12 -14.47
N SER A 241 22.82 14.80 -14.69
CA SER A 241 24.14 14.12 -14.72
C SER A 241 24.53 13.54 -16.07
N ALA A 242 23.77 13.83 -17.13
CA ALA A 242 24.12 13.46 -18.50
C ALA A 242 24.48 14.69 -19.37
N THR A 243 25.17 15.67 -18.79
CA THR A 243 25.85 16.71 -19.59
C THR A 243 26.97 17.37 -18.79
N SER A 244 28.09 16.68 -18.63
CA SER A 244 29.41 17.31 -18.58
C SER A 244 30.51 16.24 -18.61
N GLY A 245 31.50 16.46 -19.48
CA GLY A 245 32.80 15.80 -19.37
C GLY A 245 33.07 14.72 -20.39
N GLY A 246 33.20 15.12 -21.65
CA GLY A 246 34.02 14.36 -22.59
C GLY A 246 35.45 14.23 -22.05
N GLY A 247 36.00 13.03 -22.18
CA GLY A 247 37.36 12.70 -21.76
C GLY A 247 37.61 11.24 -22.08
N VAL A 248 38.03 10.97 -23.31
CA VAL A 248 38.58 9.67 -23.71
C VAL A 248 39.99 9.56 -23.12
N PRO A 249 40.33 8.52 -22.34
CA PRO A 249 41.70 8.07 -22.22
C PRO A 249 41.88 6.82 -23.10
N VAL A 250 42.66 7.00 -24.16
CA VAL A 250 43.32 5.90 -24.88
C VAL A 250 44.55 5.50 -24.06
N ILE A 251 44.53 4.33 -23.43
CA ILE A 251 45.70 3.50 -23.07
C ILE A 251 45.12 2.07 -22.93
N GLY A 252 45.52 1.00 -23.58
CA GLY A 252 46.82 0.57 -24.09
C GLY A 252 46.87 -0.93 -23.74
N ALA A 253 47.05 -1.77 -24.76
CA ALA A 253 46.92 -3.22 -24.67
C ALA A 253 47.84 -3.87 -23.61
N ALA A 254 47.31 -4.87 -22.90
CA ALA A 254 48.11 -5.97 -22.35
C ALA A 254 47.29 -7.26 -22.42
N VAL A 255 47.78 -8.17 -23.27
CA VAL A 255 47.28 -9.52 -23.49
C VAL A 255 47.85 -10.42 -22.41
N SER A 256 46.99 -11.16 -21.72
CA SER A 256 47.25 -12.45 -21.05
C SER A 256 45.86 -12.96 -20.63
N GLY A 257 45.29 -14.05 -21.17
CA GLY A 257 45.92 -15.26 -21.68
C GLY A 257 45.84 -16.36 -20.63
N THR A 258 44.64 -16.73 -20.15
CA THR A 258 44.41 -18.10 -19.63
C THR A 258 42.94 -18.47 -19.76
N ALA A 259 42.68 -19.39 -20.67
CA ALA A 259 41.40 -20.06 -20.85
C ALA A 259 41.19 -21.08 -19.72
N LEU A 260 39.99 -21.11 -19.13
CA LEU A 260 39.46 -22.32 -18.52
C LEU A 260 38.06 -22.56 -19.06
N ALA A 261 37.89 -23.80 -19.52
CA ALA A 261 36.87 -24.26 -20.42
C ALA A 261 35.48 -24.30 -19.77
N TYR A 262 34.51 -23.83 -20.55
CA TYR A 262 33.10 -24.12 -20.44
C TYR A 262 32.85 -25.59 -20.83
N THR A 263 32.24 -26.37 -19.94
CA THR A 263 31.63 -27.66 -20.29
C THR A 263 30.12 -27.52 -20.15
N PRO A 264 29.36 -27.56 -21.27
CA PRO A 264 27.91 -27.66 -21.23
C PRO A 264 27.52 -29.12 -20.99
N THR A 265 26.70 -29.36 -19.98
CA THR A 265 26.00 -30.64 -19.81
C THR A 265 24.56 -30.43 -20.28
N ASP A 266 24.21 -31.03 -21.40
CA ASP A 266 22.82 -31.17 -21.87
C ASP A 266 22.61 -32.63 -22.34
N PRO A 267 21.38 -33.10 -22.60
CA PRO A 267 20.62 -33.94 -21.70
C PRO A 267 20.39 -35.34 -22.30
N ALA A 268 19.65 -36.17 -21.58
CA ALA A 268 18.95 -37.37 -22.09
C ALA A 268 19.79 -38.55 -22.61
N ARG A 269 19.85 -39.62 -21.80
CA ARG A 269 19.71 -41.00 -22.32
C ARG A 269 19.13 -41.98 -21.29
N ARG A 270 17.82 -42.22 -21.49
CA ARG A 270 17.03 -43.47 -21.38
C ARG A 270 17.58 -44.70 -20.63
N SER A 271 16.64 -45.26 -19.84
CA SER A 271 16.30 -46.69 -19.64
C SER A 271 17.25 -47.61 -18.88
N ARG A 272 16.83 -48.07 -17.70
CA ARG A 272 16.17 -49.38 -17.49
C ARG A 272 15.34 -49.36 -16.21
#